data_AF-A0A922EDY9-F1
#
_entry.id   AF-A0A922EDY9-F1
#
_cell.length_a   1.000
_cell.length_b   1.000
_cell.length_c   1.000
_cell.angle_alpha   90.00
_cell.angle_beta   90.00
_cell.angle_gamma   90.00
#
_symmetry.space_group_name_H-M   'P 1'
#
loop_
_entity.id
_entity.type
_entity.pdbx_description
1 polymer ?
#
loop_
_entity_poly.entity_id
_entity_poly.type
_entity_poly.pdbx_seq_one_letter_code
_entity_poly.pdbx_strand_id
1 'polypeptide(L)' 'MKPKILLWNVRGLNDYNKQLRIRSLLRSWKVNVVCFQETKLRVVDRRLIRSLWGCSYVGCSYLASNSTLSII' A
#
# COMPACT_ATOMS: atom_id res chain seq x y z
N MET A 1 1.48 -2.46 23.05
CA MET A 1 1.42 -1.35 22.06
C MET A 1 0.17 -1.50 21.22
N LYS A 2 -0.57 -0.43 20.93
CA LYS A 2 -1.76 -0.49 20.06
C LYS A 2 -1.31 -0.41 18.59
N PRO A 3 -1.62 -1.41 17.74
CA PRO A 3 -1.25 -1.35 16.33
C PRO A 3 -2.02 -0.22 15.64
N LYS A 4 -1.31 0.68 14.95
CA LYS A 4 -1.93 1.68 14.07
C LYS A 4 -2.18 1.06 12.71
N ILE A 5 -3.45 0.74 12.46
CA ILE A 5 -3.93 0.21 11.19
C ILE A 5 -4.55 1.36 10.41
N LEU A 6 -4.13 1.50 9.16
CA LEU A 6 -4.66 2.49 8.24
C LEU A 6 -5.35 1.79 7.07
N LEU A 7 -6.62 2.11 6.81
CA LEU A 7 -7.29 1.72 5.57
C LEU A 7 -7.37 2.95 4.67
N TRP A 8 -6.78 2.86 3.47
CA TRP A 8 -6.70 3.98 2.55
C TRP A 8 -7.08 3.59 1.13
N ASN A 9 -8.14 4.21 0.63
CA ASN A 9 -8.52 4.15 -0.78
C ASN A 9 -7.64 5.09 -1.61
N VAL A 10 -6.83 4.50 -2.51
CA VAL A 10 -5.84 5.24 -3.30
C VAL A 10 -6.35 5.63 -4.69
N ARG A 11 -7.44 5.02 -5.16
CA ARG A 11 -8.07 5.28 -6.47
C ARG A 11 -7.09 5.29 -7.65
N GLY A 12 -6.09 4.42 -7.63
CA GLY A 12 -5.08 4.29 -8.69
C GLY A 12 -3.66 4.57 -8.23
N LEU A 13 -2.81 3.53 -8.30
CA LEU A 13 -1.42 3.57 -7.86
C LEU A 13 -0.40 3.54 -9.03
N ASN A 14 -0.88 3.75 -10.26
CA ASN A 14 -0.08 3.67 -11.48
C ASN A 14 0.90 4.84 -11.67
N ASP A 15 0.73 5.95 -10.94
CA ASP A 15 1.62 7.11 -11.01
C ASP A 15 2.78 7.02 -10.02
N TYR A 16 4.01 7.08 -10.52
CA TYR A 16 5.22 7.07 -9.68
C TYR A 16 5.26 8.25 -8.68
N ASN A 17 4.85 9.45 -9.11
CA ASN A 17 4.78 10.63 -8.23
C ASN A 17 3.79 10.42 -7.07
N LYS A 18 2.67 9.72 -7.29
CA LYS A 18 1.75 9.36 -6.20
C LYS A 18 2.39 8.36 -5.24
N GLN A 19 3.12 7.36 -5.76
CA GLN A 19 3.82 6.38 -4.94
C GLN A 19 4.83 7.04 -3.99
N LEU A 20 5.61 8.03 -4.48
CA LEU A 20 6.52 8.81 -3.64
C LEU A 20 5.79 9.57 -2.53
N ARG A 21 4.65 10.17 -2.85
CA ARG A 21 3.84 10.92 -1.87
C ARG A 21 3.26 9.99 -0.81
N ILE A 22 2.74 8.83 -1.22
CA ILE A 22 2.24 7.77 -0.32
C ILE A 22 3.36 7.29 0.60
N ARG A 23 4.56 7.04 0.07
CA ARG A 23 5.74 6.63 0.86
C ARG A 23 6.09 7.66 1.94
N SER A 24 6.07 8.94 1.60
CA SER A 24 6.32 10.02 2.56
C SER A 24 5.26 10.06 3.67
N LEU A 25 3.98 9.88 3.30
CA LEU A 25 2.86 9.83 4.24
C LEU A 25 2.94 8.64 5.18
N LEU A 26 3.24 7.44 4.66
CA LEU A 26 3.43 6.23 5.48
C LEU A 26 4.54 6.42 6.53
N ARG A 27 5.67 7.04 6.14
CA ARG A 27 6.78 7.37 7.06
C ARG A 27 6.35 8.38 8.13
N SER A 28 5.58 9.39 7.74
CA SER A 28 5.08 10.42 8.67
C SER A 28 4.09 9.83 9.69
N TRP A 29 3.18 8.99 9.23
CA TRP A 29 2.12 8.41 10.07
C TRP A 29 2.61 7.30 10.99
N LYS A 30 3.79 6.70 10.73
CA LYS A 30 4.36 5.59 11.51
C LYS A 30 3.33 4.48 11.74
N VAL A 31 2.62 4.13 10.68
CA VAL A 31 1.61 3.06 10.71
C VAL A 31 2.28 1.70 10.73
N ASN A 32 1.68 0.76 11.46
CA ASN A 32 2.18 -0.62 11.55
C ASN A 32 1.62 -1.48 10.42
N VAL A 33 0.37 -1.20 10.00
CA VAL A 33 -0.33 -1.94 8.94
C VAL A 33 -1.05 -0.92 8.06
N VAL A 34 -0.95 -1.07 6.74
CA VAL A 34 -1.72 -0.27 5.78
C VAL A 34 -2.49 -1.18 4.84
N CYS A 35 -3.76 -0.86 4.63
CA CYS A 35 -4.61 -1.50 3.65
C CYS A 35 -4.89 -0.53 2.50
N PHE A 36 -4.30 -0.76 1.34
CA PHE A 36 -4.63 0.02 0.14
C PHE A 36 -5.85 -0.56 -0.57
N GLN A 37 -6.81 0.29 -0.94
CA GLN A 37 -8.01 -0.05 -1.73
C GLN A 37 -8.05 0.68 -3.08
N GLU A 38 -8.78 0.12 -4.04
CA GLU A 38 -8.92 0.62 -5.43
C GLU A 38 -7.59 1.00 -6.08
N THR A 39 -6.53 0.21 -5.86
CA THR A 39 -5.21 0.48 -6.44
C THR A 39 -5.22 0.45 -7.97
N LYS A 40 -6.25 -0.16 -8.59
CA LYS A 40 -6.41 -0.36 -10.05
C LYS A 40 -5.18 -0.99 -10.71
N LEU A 41 -4.32 -1.63 -9.91
CA LEU A 41 -3.17 -2.38 -10.39
C LEU A 41 -3.65 -3.74 -10.87
N ARG A 42 -3.42 -4.04 -12.14
CA ARG A 42 -3.65 -5.40 -12.69
C ARG A 42 -2.81 -6.44 -11.98
N VAL A 43 -1.59 -6.07 -11.59
CA VAL A 43 -0.65 -6.91 -10.86
C VAL A 43 -0.03 -6.07 -9.74
N VAL A 44 -0.07 -6.58 -8.52
CA VAL A 44 0.64 -5.99 -7.38
C VAL A 44 2.00 -6.67 -7.27
N ASP A 45 3.05 -5.97 -7.69
CA ASP A 45 4.40 -6.50 -7.65
C ASP A 45 5.03 -6.28 -6.27
N ARG A 46 5.74 -7.29 -5.74
CA ARG A 46 6.51 -7.17 -4.50
C ARG A 46 7.54 -6.03 -4.57
N ARG A 47 8.06 -5.72 -5.76
CA ARG A 47 8.97 -4.58 -5.99
C ARG A 47 8.28 -3.25 -5.70
N LEU A 48 7.02 -3.11 -6.10
CA LEU A 48 6.23 -1.90 -5.86
C LEU A 48 5.94 -1.71 -4.37
N ILE A 49 5.58 -2.79 -3.66
CA ILE A 49 5.37 -2.74 -2.21
C ILE A 49 6.66 -2.39 -1.47
N ARG A 50 7.79 -2.99 -1.87
CA ARG A 50 9.11 -2.66 -1.33
C ARG A 50 9.47 -1.19 -1.56
N SER A 51 9.16 -0.67 -2.74
CA SER A 51 9.35 0.74 -3.08
C SER A 51 8.49 1.66 -2.19
N LEU A 52 7.22 1.32 -1.99
CA LEU A 52 6.26 2.08 -1.18
C LEU A 52 6.62 2.13 0.31
N TRP A 53 6.98 0.98 0.89
CA TRP A 53 7.34 0.92 2.31
C TRP A 53 8.78 1.36 2.56
N GLY A 54 9.66 1.19 1.56
CA GLY A 54 11.07 1.52 1.67
C GLY A 54 11.88 0.55 2.53
N CYS A 55 11.39 -0.67 2.75
CA CYS A 55 12.05 -1.70 3.56
C CYS A 55 11.86 -3.10 2.96
N SER A 56 12.86 -3.96 3.17
CA SER A 56 12.88 -5.32 2.60
C SER A 56 11.91 -6.30 3.26
N TYR A 57 11.48 -6.01 4.49
CA TYR A 57 10.65 -6.86 5.36
C TYR A 57 9.22 -6.34 5.46
N VAL A 58 8.45 -6.53 4.40
CA VAL A 58 7.01 -6.22 4.37
C VAL A 58 6.26 -7.45 3.90
N GLY A 59 5.38 -7.95 4.75
CA GLY A 59 4.34 -8.89 4.32
C GLY A 59 3.36 -8.12 3.45
N CYS A 60 3.05 -8.68 2.28
CA CYS A 60 1.95 -8.20 1.46
C CYS A 60 0.98 -9.37 1.26
N SER A 61 -0.29 -9.14 1.51
CA SER A 61 -1.34 -10.07 1.07
C SER A 61 -2.26 -9.37 0.09
N TYR A 62 -2.33 -9.87 -1.13
CA TYR A 62 -3.19 -9.35 -2.18
C TYR A 62 -4.47 -10.20 -2.23
N LEU A 63 -5.63 -9.56 -2.17
CA LEU A 63 -6.91 -10.21 -2.41
C LEU A 63 -7.57 -9.62 -3.66
N ALA A 64 -7.59 -10.38 -4.76
CA ALA A 64 -8.39 -10.01 -5.93
C ALA A 64 -9.87 -10.12 -5.56
N SER A 65 -10.49 -9.00 -5.16
CA SER A 65 -11.94 -8.90 -5.26
C SER A 65 -12.30 -8.30 -6.60
N ASN A 66 -13.37 -8.79 -7.20
CA ASN A 66 -13.90 -8.39 -8.50
C ASN A 66 -14.21 -6.87 -8.63
N SER A 67 -13.97 -6.06 -7.58
CA SER A 67 -13.91 -4.59 -7.64
C SER A 67 -13.10 -3.92 -6.51
N THR A 68 -12.38 -4.65 -5.65
CA THR A 68 -11.68 -4.04 -4.50
C THR A 68 -10.47 -4.87 -4.09
N LEU A 69 -9.30 -4.36 -4.44
CA LEU A 69 -8.05 -4.96 -4.05
C LEU A 69 -7.60 -4.45 -2.70
N SER A 70 -7.55 -5.31 -1.69
CA SER A 70 -6.97 -5.01 -0.37
C SER A 70 -5.57 -5.61 -0.31
N ILE A 71 -4.54 -4.76 -0.14
CA ILE A 71 -3.18 -5.19 0.19
C ILE A 71 -3.04 -5.09 1.71
N ILE A 72 -2.89 -6.19 2.45
CA ILE A 72 -2.50 -6.20 3.88
C ILE A 72 -1.01 -5.99 3.99
#